data_AF-A0A6L9ZUH6-F1
#
_entry.id   AF-A0A6L9ZUH6-F1
#
_cell.length_a   1.000
_cell.length_b   1.000
_cell.length_c   1.000
_cell.angle_alpha   90.00
_cell.angle_beta   90.00
_cell.angle_gamma   90.00
#
_symmetry.space_group_name_H-M   'P 1'
#
loop_
_entity.id
_entity.type
_entity.pdbx_description
1 polymer ?
#
loop_
_entity_poly.entity_id
_entity_poly.type
_entity_poly.pdbx_seq_one_letter_code
_entity_poly.pdbx_strand_id
1 'polypeptide(L)'
;MRVVWSETDADDAFGDIEFPPELTNASDLEELDAVGDELARSAITVEEGVTTATVTWTTIPDEESEGEETTTIELIETEDYVVDAENQVAQVTIVDPVAQEIIGTPDDERLNGNFGDDTITGLAGNDTLVGSGGDDLIIGSRGDDFLYGQDDDDVLEGRLGIDFLFGGDGNDEMNGGQGRDRFNGGSGDDTLSGGASIDRFIFATNQEFDADDIGVDEITDFVVGQDKIVLDGTTFTAINSIETDFAVVTGAAATSDAVIVYNVNNGGLFYNPNGSANGFGDGARFATLSNGALLEVDDFIVRG
;
A
#
# COMPACT_ATOMS: atom_id res chain seq x y z
N MET A 1 -15.35 -0.63 -4.62
CA MET A 1 -16.65 0.08 -4.54
C MET A 1 -17.84 -0.84 -4.84
N ARG A 2 -18.87 -0.93 -3.98
CA ARG A 2 -20.25 -1.32 -4.37
C ARG A 2 -21.27 -0.77 -3.37
N VAL A 3 -22.14 0.12 -3.83
CA VAL A 3 -23.44 0.40 -3.19
C VAL A 3 -24.47 0.52 -4.31
N VAL A 4 -25.55 -0.26 -4.21
CA VAL A 4 -26.67 -0.30 -5.17
C VAL A 4 -27.91 0.21 -4.45
N TRP A 5 -28.69 1.07 -5.11
CA TRP A 5 -30.02 1.49 -4.68
C TRP A 5 -31.02 1.41 -5.85
N SER A 6 -32.26 1.00 -5.57
CA SER A 6 -33.42 1.20 -6.46
C SER A 6 -34.72 1.43 -5.65
N GLU A 7 -35.46 2.48 -5.99
CA GLU A 7 -36.84 2.82 -5.59
C GLU A 7 -37.88 2.20 -6.58
N THR A 8 -39.21 2.07 -6.40
CA THR A 8 -40.27 2.39 -5.40
C THR A 8 -41.54 1.62 -5.84
N ASP A 9 -42.26 0.97 -4.90
CA ASP A 9 -43.70 0.57 -4.83
C ASP A 9 -44.46 0.03 -6.08
N ALA A 10 -45.42 -0.91 -6.05
CA ALA A 10 -46.07 -1.74 -5.03
C ALA A 10 -46.90 -2.82 -5.76
N ASP A 11 -46.66 -4.12 -5.54
CA ASP A 11 -47.64 -5.22 -5.62
C ASP A 11 -46.93 -6.57 -5.41
N ASP A 12 -47.36 -7.29 -4.38
CA ASP A 12 -46.94 -8.64 -3.96
C ASP A 12 -46.88 -9.65 -5.14
N ALA A 13 -45.69 -10.13 -5.52
CA ALA A 13 -45.52 -11.51 -5.99
C ALA A 13 -44.04 -11.98 -6.15
N PHE A 14 -43.76 -13.18 -5.63
CA PHE A 14 -42.59 -14.06 -5.85
C PHE A 14 -41.33 -13.63 -5.05
N GLY A 15 -40.35 -14.42 -4.59
CA GLY A 15 -39.93 -15.82 -4.76
C GLY A 15 -38.38 -15.88 -4.76
N ASP A 16 -37.75 -16.43 -3.71
CA ASP A 16 -36.32 -16.76 -3.48
C ASP A 16 -35.23 -16.11 -4.38
N ILE A 17 -34.40 -15.22 -3.80
CA ILE A 17 -33.12 -14.78 -4.38
C ILE A 17 -31.95 -15.38 -3.59
N GLU A 18 -31.33 -16.43 -4.12
CA GLU A 18 -29.98 -16.88 -3.74
C GLU A 18 -28.95 -16.01 -4.48
N PHE A 19 -28.02 -15.36 -3.76
CA PHE A 19 -26.86 -14.71 -4.37
C PHE A 19 -25.70 -15.71 -4.51
N PRO A 20 -25.10 -15.88 -5.70
CA PRO A 20 -23.83 -16.60 -5.82
C PRO A 20 -22.66 -15.73 -5.32
N PRO A 21 -21.60 -16.33 -4.77
CA PRO A 21 -20.38 -15.61 -4.44
C PRO A 21 -19.64 -15.25 -5.73
N GLU A 22 -19.11 -14.03 -5.79
CA GLU A 22 -18.20 -13.50 -6.81
C GLU A 22 -18.80 -13.12 -8.18
N LEU A 23 -18.93 -11.81 -8.42
CA LEU A 23 -18.92 -11.23 -9.77
C LEU A 23 -18.15 -9.90 -9.75
N THR A 24 -16.91 -9.96 -10.23
CA THR A 24 -16.06 -8.85 -10.70
C THR A 24 -16.55 -8.36 -12.07
N ASN A 25 -16.45 -7.05 -12.30
CA ASN A 25 -16.65 -6.33 -13.57
C ASN A 25 -18.07 -6.33 -14.17
N ALA A 26 -18.81 -5.24 -13.92
CA ALA A 26 -20.08 -4.96 -14.57
C ALA A 26 -19.91 -3.89 -15.67
N SER A 27 -19.55 -4.35 -16.87
CA SER A 27 -20.07 -3.76 -18.12
C SER A 27 -21.17 -4.69 -18.60
N ASP A 28 -22.39 -4.16 -18.79
CA ASP A 28 -23.65 -4.82 -19.16
C ASP A 28 -24.62 -5.05 -17.97
N LEU A 29 -25.38 -4.00 -17.63
CA LEU A 29 -26.58 -4.04 -16.77
C LEU A 29 -27.84 -3.71 -17.58
N GLU A 30 -28.06 -4.42 -18.69
CA GLU A 30 -29.36 -4.53 -19.35
C GLU A 30 -29.89 -5.97 -19.21
N GLU A 31 -30.45 -6.29 -18.04
CA GLU A 31 -31.45 -7.37 -17.78
C GLU A 31 -31.32 -7.82 -16.32
N LEU A 32 -32.11 -7.27 -15.41
CA LEU A 32 -32.45 -7.91 -14.15
C LEU A 32 -33.83 -7.41 -13.70
N ASP A 33 -34.84 -8.20 -14.06
CA ASP A 33 -36.24 -8.08 -13.64
C ASP A 33 -36.36 -8.45 -12.15
N ALA A 34 -37.00 -7.59 -11.35
CA ALA A 34 -37.10 -7.68 -9.90
C ALA A 34 -38.24 -8.61 -9.41
N VAL A 35 -38.05 -9.24 -8.24
CA VAL A 35 -39.03 -10.11 -7.56
C VAL A 35 -38.90 -10.00 -6.01
N GLY A 36 -39.88 -9.38 -5.31
CA GLY A 36 -40.33 -9.68 -3.92
C GLY A 36 -39.89 -8.85 -2.69
N ASP A 37 -40.88 -8.30 -1.95
CA ASP A 37 -40.90 -7.41 -0.73
C ASP A 37 -40.17 -7.92 0.55
N GLU A 38 -39.78 -7.19 1.62
CA GLU A 38 -40.15 -5.89 2.23
C GLU A 38 -39.03 -5.47 3.24
N LEU A 39 -38.34 -4.32 3.08
CA LEU A 39 -37.36 -3.78 4.07
C LEU A 39 -37.85 -2.43 4.59
N ALA A 40 -37.98 -2.27 5.91
CA ALA A 40 -38.36 -1.00 6.54
C ALA A 40 -37.15 -0.16 6.95
N ARG A 41 -37.07 1.04 6.35
CA ARG A 41 -36.34 2.28 6.72
C ARG A 41 -35.21 2.19 7.75
N SER A 42 -33.99 2.38 7.26
CA SER A 42 -32.77 2.66 8.03
C SER A 42 -32.71 4.14 8.44
N ALA A 43 -32.29 4.46 9.66
CA ALA A 43 -31.91 5.81 10.07
C ALA A 43 -30.40 5.83 10.31
N ILE A 44 -29.68 6.72 9.62
CA ILE A 44 -28.26 6.98 9.85
C ILE A 44 -28.18 8.18 10.79
N THR A 45 -27.56 8.01 11.95
CA THR A 45 -27.27 9.13 12.87
C THR A 45 -25.77 9.35 12.86
N VAL A 46 -25.34 10.53 12.37
CA VAL A 46 -23.93 10.94 12.38
C VAL A 46 -23.79 12.08 13.38
N GLU A 47 -22.90 11.93 14.37
CA GLU A 47 -22.49 13.02 15.26
C GLU A 47 -21.33 13.80 14.63
N GLU A 48 -21.23 15.10 14.91
CA GLU A 48 -20.18 15.97 14.34
C GLU A 48 -18.78 15.47 14.76
N GLY A 49 -17.96 15.07 13.79
CA GLY A 49 -16.56 14.68 13.97
C GLY A 49 -16.28 13.20 14.26
N VAL A 50 -17.08 12.25 13.74
CA VAL A 50 -16.88 10.80 13.92
C VAL A 50 -16.47 10.13 12.59
N THR A 51 -15.44 9.27 12.64
CA THR A 51 -14.86 8.52 11.50
C THR A 51 -15.55 7.18 11.22
N THR A 52 -16.64 6.88 11.93
CA THR A 52 -17.44 5.66 11.80
C THR A 52 -18.91 6.00 12.01
N ALA A 53 -19.83 5.35 11.30
CA ALA A 53 -21.26 5.45 11.56
C ALA A 53 -21.84 4.08 11.87
N THR A 54 -22.81 4.06 12.78
CA THR A 54 -23.60 2.86 13.05
C THR A 54 -24.86 2.92 12.20
N VAL A 55 -25.02 1.95 11.31
CA VAL A 55 -26.28 1.74 10.61
C VAL A 55 -27.09 0.74 11.43
N THR A 56 -28.21 1.21 11.95
CA THR A 56 -29.21 0.34 12.58
C THR A 56 -30.32 0.09 11.58
N TRP A 57 -30.61 -1.17 11.30
CA TRP A 57 -31.85 -1.54 10.65
C TRP A 57 -32.68 -2.38 11.62
N THR A 58 -33.96 -2.06 11.70
CA THR A 58 -34.90 -2.88 12.44
C THR A 58 -35.53 -3.84 11.45
N THR A 59 -35.17 -5.12 11.51
CA THR A 59 -35.98 -6.15 10.85
C THR A 59 -37.31 -6.21 11.59
N ILE A 60 -38.42 -5.89 10.92
CA ILE A 60 -39.76 -6.13 11.48
C ILE A 60 -40.02 -7.64 11.35
N PRO A 61 -40.14 -8.40 12.45
CA PRO A 61 -40.36 -9.84 12.35
C PRO A 61 -41.85 -10.13 12.17
N ASP A 62 -42.17 -11.06 11.27
CA ASP A 62 -43.34 -11.91 11.45
C ASP A 62 -43.10 -12.76 12.72
N GLU A 63 -43.96 -12.54 13.71
CA GLU A 63 -44.02 -13.07 15.08
C GLU A 63 -42.95 -14.11 15.51
N GLU A 64 -42.15 -13.73 16.52
CA GLU A 64 -41.18 -14.52 17.32
C GLU A 64 -39.68 -14.40 17.01
N SER A 65 -39.10 -13.19 17.09
CA SER A 65 -37.78 -12.95 17.70
C SER A 65 -37.48 -11.44 17.66
N GLU A 66 -37.14 -10.83 18.81
CA GLU A 66 -36.60 -9.47 18.85
C GLU A 66 -35.07 -9.50 18.72
N GLY A 67 -34.54 -8.80 17.73
CA GLY A 67 -33.12 -8.49 17.62
C GLY A 67 -32.95 -7.21 16.80
N GLU A 68 -32.44 -6.16 17.43
CA GLU A 68 -31.90 -5.00 16.74
C GLU A 68 -30.50 -5.39 16.28
N GLU A 69 -30.33 -5.64 14.97
CA GLU A 69 -29.02 -5.90 14.39
C GLU A 69 -28.35 -4.55 14.10
N THR A 70 -27.12 -4.40 14.57
CA THR A 70 -26.32 -3.19 14.35
C THR A 70 -25.06 -3.60 13.60
N THR A 71 -24.72 -2.84 12.55
CA THR A 71 -23.41 -2.95 11.90
C THR A 71 -22.74 -1.59 11.94
N THR A 72 -21.47 -1.60 12.31
CA THR A 72 -20.60 -0.43 12.29
C THR A 72 -19.92 -0.38 10.92
N ILE A 73 -20.10 0.72 10.21
CA ILE A 73 -19.37 1.01 8.98
C ILE A 73 -18.29 2.04 9.30
N GLU A 74 -17.08 1.83 8.79
CA GLU A 74 -16.05 2.86 8.81
C GLU A 74 -16.37 3.88 7.71
N LEU A 75 -16.42 5.15 8.11
CA LEU A 75 -16.66 6.26 7.20
C LEU A 75 -15.31 6.88 6.89
N ILE A 76 -14.81 6.59 5.69
CA ILE A 76 -13.67 7.30 5.13
C ILE A 76 -14.27 8.60 4.56
N GLU A 77 -14.01 9.75 5.21
CA GLU A 77 -14.50 11.07 4.79
C GLU A 77 -14.07 11.35 3.33
N THR A 78 -14.88 11.88 2.41
CA THR A 78 -16.02 12.83 2.44
C THR A 78 -17.09 12.40 1.41
N GLU A 79 -18.43 12.44 1.60
CA GLU A 79 -19.35 13.56 1.90
C GLU A 79 -20.73 13.03 2.45
N ASP A 80 -21.45 13.88 3.22
CA ASP A 80 -22.69 13.64 4.01
C ASP A 80 -23.97 13.14 3.30
N TYR A 81 -24.92 12.58 4.09
CA TYR A 81 -26.38 12.77 3.90
C TYR A 81 -27.06 13.37 5.14
N VAL A 82 -27.83 14.44 4.96
CA VAL A 82 -28.85 14.93 5.91
C VAL A 82 -30.24 14.72 5.30
N VAL A 83 -31.12 14.00 5.99
CA VAL A 83 -32.54 13.86 5.63
C VAL A 83 -33.32 15.00 6.30
N ASP A 84 -34.09 15.79 5.55
CA ASP A 84 -35.04 16.73 6.15
C ASP A 84 -36.30 16.00 6.66
N ALA A 85 -37.17 16.70 7.39
CA ALA A 85 -38.32 16.12 8.07
C ALA A 85 -39.41 15.56 7.13
N GLU A 86 -39.26 15.69 5.80
CA GLU A 86 -40.27 15.36 4.79
C GLU A 86 -39.85 14.26 3.79
N ASN A 87 -38.69 13.63 3.97
CA ASN A 87 -38.34 12.35 3.34
C ASN A 87 -38.37 12.34 1.79
N GLN A 88 -37.77 13.34 1.14
CA GLN A 88 -37.41 13.28 -0.29
C GLN A 88 -35.95 12.86 -0.45
N VAL A 89 -35.67 11.83 -1.24
CA VAL A 89 -34.33 11.22 -1.37
C VAL A 89 -33.35 12.18 -2.05
N ALA A 90 -32.24 12.49 -1.37
CA ALA A 90 -31.10 13.16 -1.95
C ALA A 90 -30.11 12.13 -2.51
N GLN A 91 -30.08 11.93 -3.83
CA GLN A 91 -28.94 12.49 -4.57
C GLN A 91 -27.51 12.14 -4.15
N VAL A 92 -27.17 10.92 -3.72
CA VAL A 92 -25.77 10.53 -3.47
C VAL A 92 -24.94 10.61 -4.74
N THR A 93 -24.07 11.61 -4.87
CA THR A 93 -23.06 11.65 -5.94
C THR A 93 -21.72 11.36 -5.30
N ILE A 94 -21.19 10.16 -5.53
CA ILE A 94 -19.80 9.85 -5.25
C ILE A 94 -19.01 10.49 -6.38
N VAL A 95 -18.20 11.50 -6.05
CA VAL A 95 -17.27 12.11 -6.99
C VAL A 95 -15.97 11.34 -6.86
N ASP A 96 -15.44 10.84 -7.98
CA ASP A 96 -14.10 10.26 -7.98
C ASP A 96 -13.13 11.27 -7.38
N PRO A 97 -12.23 10.85 -6.46
CA PRO A 97 -11.24 11.74 -5.90
C PRO A 97 -10.48 12.43 -7.04
N VAL A 98 -10.34 13.74 -6.92
CA VAL A 98 -9.81 14.56 -8.01
C VAL A 98 -8.35 14.83 -7.70
N ALA A 99 -7.50 14.46 -8.66
CA ALA A 99 -6.11 14.86 -8.73
C ALA A 99 -5.90 16.35 -8.35
N GLN A 100 -5.01 16.58 -7.40
CA GLN A 100 -4.58 17.86 -6.88
C GLN A 100 -3.18 18.20 -7.40
N GLU A 101 -2.94 19.49 -7.59
CA GLU A 101 -1.59 20.03 -7.79
C GLU A 101 -1.25 20.86 -6.54
N ILE A 102 -0.41 20.29 -5.67
CA ILE A 102 0.01 20.91 -4.42
C ILE A 102 1.45 21.39 -4.57
N ILE A 103 1.66 22.70 -4.44
CA ILE A 103 2.99 23.31 -4.46
C ILE A 103 3.19 24.02 -3.13
N GLY A 104 4.21 23.58 -2.40
CA GLY A 104 4.66 24.21 -1.16
C GLY A 104 5.35 25.54 -1.38
N THR A 105 6.15 25.92 -0.39
CA THR A 105 6.93 27.14 -0.31
C THR A 105 8.38 26.78 0.04
N PRO A 106 9.29 27.76 0.16
CA PRO A 106 10.66 27.48 0.60
C PRO A 106 10.85 27.23 2.12
N ASP A 107 9.77 27.09 2.89
CA ASP A 107 9.77 26.85 4.34
C ASP A 107 9.40 25.38 4.63
N ASP A 108 9.82 24.84 5.77
CA ASP A 108 9.47 23.47 6.18
C ASP A 108 7.94 23.28 6.32
N GLU A 109 7.35 22.41 5.50
CA GLU A 109 5.91 22.21 5.40
C GLU A 109 5.47 20.75 5.59
N ARG A 110 4.16 20.59 5.80
CA ARG A 110 3.50 19.29 5.75
C ARG A 110 2.38 19.38 4.71
N LEU A 111 2.57 18.69 3.59
CA LEU A 111 1.65 18.67 2.45
C LEU A 111 1.06 17.26 2.36
N ASN A 112 -0.26 17.17 2.25
CA ASN A 112 -0.94 15.88 2.11
C ASN A 112 -1.89 15.97 0.92
N GLY A 113 -1.85 14.95 0.07
CA GLY A 113 -2.82 14.69 -0.97
C GLY A 113 -4.13 14.12 -0.41
N ASN A 114 -4.90 13.53 -1.32
CA ASN A 114 -6.15 12.86 -1.10
C ASN A 114 -6.10 11.47 -1.74
N PHE A 115 -7.25 10.89 -2.13
CA PHE A 115 -7.33 9.53 -2.67
C PHE A 115 -7.29 9.48 -4.21
N GLY A 116 -6.78 10.52 -4.87
CA GLY A 116 -6.70 10.57 -6.32
C GLY A 116 -5.30 10.99 -6.73
N ASP A 117 -4.93 10.70 -7.97
CA ASP A 117 -3.58 10.86 -8.53
C ASP A 117 -3.04 12.31 -8.42
N ASP A 118 -2.41 12.63 -7.29
CA ASP A 118 -1.98 13.96 -6.93
C ASP A 118 -0.55 14.22 -7.41
N THR A 119 -0.23 15.50 -7.61
CA THR A 119 1.15 15.97 -7.80
C THR A 119 1.52 16.91 -6.67
N ILE A 120 2.48 16.50 -5.84
CA ILE A 120 2.91 17.23 -4.66
C ILE A 120 4.38 17.66 -4.83
N THR A 121 4.67 18.95 -4.68
CA THR A 121 6.03 19.49 -4.73
C THR A 121 6.35 20.34 -3.51
N GLY A 122 7.33 19.93 -2.69
CA GLY A 122 7.77 20.63 -1.47
C GLY A 122 8.51 21.95 -1.74
N LEU A 123 9.40 21.96 -2.75
CA LEU A 123 10.32 23.05 -3.13
C LEU A 123 11.59 23.11 -2.31
N ALA A 124 11.63 23.87 -1.22
CA ALA A 124 12.81 23.97 -0.39
C ALA A 124 12.40 23.98 1.06
N GLY A 125 13.29 23.58 1.96
CA GLY A 125 12.89 23.31 3.35
C GLY A 125 12.89 21.82 3.57
N ASN A 126 12.70 21.41 4.82
CA ASN A 126 12.62 20.00 5.18
C ASN A 126 11.14 19.62 5.28
N ASP A 127 10.60 19.12 4.19
CA ASP A 127 9.17 18.91 4.04
C ASP A 127 8.75 17.51 4.49
N THR A 128 7.46 17.37 4.80
CA THR A 128 6.79 16.07 4.83
C THR A 128 5.68 16.07 3.80
N LEU A 129 5.79 15.19 2.83
CA LEU A 129 4.90 15.05 1.69
C LEU A 129 4.23 13.68 1.76
N VAL A 130 2.90 13.64 1.70
CA VAL A 130 2.11 12.41 1.80
C VAL A 130 1.13 12.35 0.64
N GLY A 131 1.16 11.29 -0.15
CA GLY A 131 0.25 11.02 -1.27
C GLY A 131 -1.16 10.66 -0.77
N SER A 132 -1.24 9.53 -0.06
CA SER A 132 -2.43 8.92 0.57
C SER A 132 -3.02 7.78 -0.24
N GLY A 133 -3.66 8.03 -1.37
CA GLY A 133 -4.09 6.94 -2.25
C GLY A 133 -4.29 7.43 -3.67
N GLY A 134 -4.33 6.51 -4.63
CA GLY A 134 -4.17 6.85 -6.05
C GLY A 134 -2.69 6.95 -6.43
N ASP A 135 -2.41 6.99 -7.74
CA ASP A 135 -1.05 6.94 -8.25
C ASP A 135 -0.41 8.35 -8.18
N ASP A 136 0.34 8.65 -7.12
CA ASP A 136 0.83 9.99 -6.82
C ASP A 136 2.23 10.29 -7.39
N LEU A 137 2.48 11.56 -7.71
CA LEU A 137 3.82 12.10 -8.00
C LEU A 137 4.26 13.04 -6.88
N ILE A 138 5.24 12.62 -6.09
CA ILE A 138 5.73 13.34 -4.92
C ILE A 138 7.18 13.80 -5.12
N ILE A 139 7.45 15.10 -4.98
CA ILE A 139 8.74 15.72 -5.25
C ILE A 139 9.22 16.58 -4.07
N GLY A 140 10.25 16.14 -3.34
CA GLY A 140 10.88 16.88 -2.23
C GLY A 140 11.59 18.16 -2.67
N SER A 141 12.48 18.03 -3.67
CA SER A 141 13.29 19.11 -4.26
C SER A 141 14.54 19.52 -3.48
N ARG A 142 14.47 20.33 -2.42
CA ARG A 142 15.67 20.82 -1.72
C ARG A 142 15.48 20.82 -0.22
N GLY A 143 16.20 19.96 0.45
CA GLY A 143 16.18 19.87 1.90
C GLY A 143 16.13 18.42 2.30
N ASP A 144 16.10 18.16 3.59
CA ASP A 144 16.03 16.80 4.10
C ASP A 144 14.55 16.43 4.23
N ASP A 145 13.99 15.82 3.20
CA ASP A 145 12.54 15.63 3.04
C ASP A 145 12.08 14.23 3.49
N PHE A 146 10.80 14.14 3.89
CA PHE A 146 10.10 12.88 4.11
C PHE A 146 8.99 12.71 3.08
N LEU A 147 9.08 11.71 2.23
CA LEU A 147 8.11 11.39 1.18
C LEU A 147 7.44 10.06 1.51
N TYR A 148 6.11 10.06 1.49
CA TYR A 148 5.26 8.89 1.74
C TYR A 148 4.27 8.75 0.60
N GLY A 149 4.36 7.67 -0.18
CA GLY A 149 3.38 7.32 -1.22
C GLY A 149 2.03 6.94 -0.61
N GLN A 150 2.05 5.89 0.20
CA GLN A 150 0.93 5.20 0.86
C GLN A 150 0.31 4.13 -0.03
N ASP A 151 -0.95 4.24 -0.45
CA ASP A 151 -1.62 3.19 -1.20
C ASP A 151 -1.48 3.47 -2.72
N ASP A 152 -1.44 2.41 -3.53
CA ASP A 152 -1.35 2.42 -5.01
C ASP A 152 0.07 2.71 -5.57
N ASP A 153 0.23 2.80 -6.90
CA ASP A 153 1.55 2.81 -7.55
C ASP A 153 2.10 4.25 -7.63
N ASP A 154 3.07 4.62 -6.77
CA ASP A 154 3.55 5.99 -6.63
C ASP A 154 4.91 6.29 -7.30
N VAL A 155 5.19 7.57 -7.54
CA VAL A 155 6.49 8.09 -7.98
C VAL A 155 7.05 9.11 -6.98
N LEU A 156 8.17 8.77 -6.32
CA LEU A 156 8.79 9.59 -5.27
C LEU A 156 10.18 10.10 -5.70
N GLU A 157 10.36 11.43 -5.74
CA GLU A 157 11.64 12.09 -6.05
C GLU A 157 12.15 12.96 -4.88
N GLY A 158 13.20 12.54 -4.17
CA GLY A 158 13.84 13.34 -3.09
C GLY A 158 14.63 14.55 -3.63
N ARG A 159 15.47 14.32 -4.63
CA ARG A 159 16.31 15.28 -5.36
C ARG A 159 17.55 15.78 -4.62
N LEU A 160 17.50 16.79 -3.76
CA LEU A 160 18.68 17.36 -3.13
C LEU A 160 18.51 17.39 -1.61
N GLY A 161 19.30 16.64 -0.88
CA GLY A 161 19.30 16.69 0.58
C GLY A 161 19.57 15.34 1.18
N ILE A 162 19.06 15.06 2.36
CA ILE A 162 19.07 13.72 2.93
C ILE A 162 17.62 13.30 3.11
N ASP A 163 17.14 12.51 2.17
CA ASP A 163 15.72 12.22 2.05
C ASP A 163 15.36 10.86 2.65
N PHE A 164 14.12 10.75 3.10
CA PHE A 164 13.49 9.51 3.50
C PHE A 164 12.28 9.27 2.61
N LEU A 165 12.35 8.24 1.78
CA LEU A 165 11.29 7.86 0.87
C LEU A 165 10.69 6.53 1.36
N PHE A 166 9.37 6.51 1.50
CA PHE A 166 8.57 5.34 1.83
C PHE A 166 7.50 5.20 0.75
N GLY A 167 7.54 4.12 -0.02
CA GLY A 167 6.58 3.84 -1.09
C GLY A 167 5.21 3.54 -0.49
N GLY A 168 5.03 2.33 0.02
CA GLY A 168 3.84 1.94 0.76
C GLY A 168 3.30 0.62 0.23
N ASP A 169 2.04 0.59 -0.18
CA ASP A 169 1.43 -0.56 -0.85
C ASP A 169 1.30 -0.25 -2.34
N GLY A 170 2.02 -0.96 -3.21
CA GLY A 170 2.00 -0.67 -4.64
C GLY A 170 3.33 -1.00 -5.30
N ASN A 171 3.46 -0.75 -6.60
CA ASN A 171 4.74 -0.88 -7.30
C ASN A 171 5.32 0.51 -7.49
N ASP A 172 6.14 0.95 -6.55
CA ASP A 172 6.58 2.34 -6.49
C ASP A 172 7.86 2.60 -7.29
N GLU A 173 8.01 3.79 -7.88
CA GLU A 173 9.26 4.29 -8.45
C GLU A 173 9.88 5.35 -7.54
N MET A 174 11.03 5.05 -6.94
CA MET A 174 11.66 5.90 -5.93
C MET A 174 13.07 6.34 -6.34
N ASN A 175 13.33 7.65 -6.33
CA ASN A 175 14.62 8.26 -6.65
C ASN A 175 15.07 9.26 -5.58
N GLY A 176 16.18 8.96 -4.89
CA GLY A 176 16.74 9.82 -3.83
C GLY A 176 17.46 11.05 -4.39
N GLY A 177 18.19 10.88 -5.50
CA GLY A 177 18.89 11.98 -6.15
C GLY A 177 20.28 12.21 -5.56
N GLN A 178 20.56 13.41 -5.05
CA GLN A 178 21.81 13.72 -4.38
C GLN A 178 21.57 13.74 -2.87
N GLY A 179 22.25 12.85 -2.17
CA GLY A 179 22.00 12.81 -0.75
C GLY A 179 22.61 11.63 -0.06
N ARG A 180 22.09 11.32 1.11
CA ARG A 180 22.42 10.08 1.81
C ARG A 180 21.12 9.44 2.20
N ASP A 181 20.43 8.96 1.19
CA ASP A 181 19.00 8.81 1.23
C ASP A 181 18.63 7.46 1.82
N ARG A 182 17.36 7.33 2.19
CA ARG A 182 16.83 6.13 2.80
C ARG A 182 15.54 5.75 2.10
N PHE A 183 15.47 4.49 1.72
CA PHE A 183 14.35 3.93 0.98
C PHE A 183 13.76 2.81 1.80
N ASN A 184 12.44 2.71 1.78
CA ASN A 184 11.69 1.52 2.13
C ASN A 184 10.58 1.44 1.09
N GLY A 185 10.65 0.47 0.20
CA GLY A 185 9.69 0.28 -0.88
C GLY A 185 8.31 0.01 -0.29
N GLY A 186 8.18 -1.11 0.40
CA GLY A 186 6.99 -1.44 1.17
C GLY A 186 6.47 -2.81 0.74
N SER A 187 5.21 -2.90 0.36
CA SER A 187 4.67 -4.06 -0.33
C SER A 187 4.57 -3.77 -1.83
N GLY A 188 4.72 -4.80 -2.68
CA GLY A 188 4.73 -4.66 -4.15
C GLY A 188 6.14 -4.55 -4.78
N ASP A 189 6.19 -4.66 -6.11
CA ASP A 189 7.45 -4.74 -6.88
C ASP A 189 8.05 -3.34 -7.11
N ASP A 190 8.77 -2.83 -6.13
CA ASP A 190 9.31 -1.45 -6.16
C ASP A 190 10.55 -1.28 -7.03
N THR A 191 10.76 -0.10 -7.59
CA THR A 191 11.98 0.30 -8.32
C THR A 191 12.70 1.41 -7.58
N LEU A 192 13.91 1.13 -7.08
CA LEU A 192 14.68 2.01 -6.21
C LEU A 192 15.97 2.50 -6.91
N SER A 193 16.20 3.81 -6.89
CA SER A 193 17.44 4.46 -7.34
C SER A 193 17.96 5.39 -6.24
N GLY A 194 19.13 5.03 -5.68
CA GLY A 194 19.79 5.83 -4.64
C GLY A 194 20.33 7.14 -5.19
N GLY A 195 20.87 7.11 -6.40
CA GLY A 195 21.51 8.25 -7.04
C GLY A 195 22.96 8.41 -6.59
N ALA A 196 23.27 9.55 -6.00
CA ALA A 196 24.62 9.93 -5.64
C ALA A 196 24.84 9.96 -4.13
N SER A 197 26.03 9.53 -3.72
CA SER A 197 26.49 9.37 -2.32
C SER A 197 25.93 8.09 -1.65
N ILE A 198 25.99 8.01 -0.31
CA ILE A 198 25.82 6.73 0.40
C ILE A 198 24.37 6.58 0.79
N ASP A 199 23.70 5.65 0.13
CA ASP A 199 22.27 5.42 0.29
C ASP A 199 21.98 4.13 1.06
N ARG A 200 20.75 4.03 1.57
CA ARG A 200 20.30 2.90 2.39
C ARG A 200 18.97 2.39 1.90
N PHE A 201 18.96 1.15 1.43
CA PHE A 201 17.76 0.42 1.03
C PHE A 201 17.32 -0.45 2.20
N ILE A 202 16.20 -0.12 2.82
CA ILE A 202 15.73 -0.70 4.08
C ILE A 202 14.66 -1.75 3.77
N PHE A 203 14.94 -2.97 4.19
CA PHE A 203 13.99 -4.08 4.16
C PHE A 203 13.57 -4.36 5.61
N ALA A 204 12.38 -3.88 5.95
CA ALA A 204 11.78 -4.00 7.28
C ALA A 204 10.31 -4.36 7.12
N THR A 205 10.01 -5.63 6.88
CA THR A 205 8.63 -6.09 6.68
C THR A 205 8.03 -6.53 8.03
N ASN A 206 6.82 -6.08 8.32
CA ASN A 206 5.84 -6.82 9.12
C ASN A 206 5.21 -7.98 8.32
N GLN A 207 5.55 -8.08 7.03
CA GLN A 207 5.04 -9.07 6.08
C GLN A 207 5.84 -10.37 6.16
N GLU A 208 5.11 -11.47 6.28
CA GLU A 208 5.63 -12.83 6.26
C GLU A 208 6.26 -13.08 4.87
N PHE A 209 7.49 -13.59 4.78
CA PHE A 209 8.10 -14.04 3.51
C PHE A 209 7.39 -15.30 2.98
N ASP A 210 6.06 -15.27 2.89
CA ASP A 210 5.20 -16.31 2.36
C ASP A 210 4.74 -15.92 0.94
N ALA A 211 4.61 -16.92 0.10
CA ALA A 211 4.72 -16.86 -1.36
C ALA A 211 3.59 -16.14 -2.11
N ASP A 212 2.63 -15.53 -1.39
CA ASP A 212 1.42 -14.96 -1.98
C ASP A 212 1.44 -13.43 -2.06
N ASP A 213 2.38 -12.75 -1.39
CA ASP A 213 2.42 -11.28 -1.36
C ASP A 213 3.78 -10.69 -0.92
N ILE A 214 4.88 -11.15 -1.53
CA ILE A 214 6.13 -10.38 -1.50
C ILE A 214 6.36 -9.81 -2.88
N GLY A 215 6.33 -8.49 -2.97
CA GLY A 215 7.01 -7.82 -4.06
C GLY A 215 8.52 -8.08 -3.99
N VAL A 216 9.16 -7.95 -5.14
CA VAL A 216 10.61 -8.03 -5.28
C VAL A 216 11.12 -6.68 -5.77
N ASP A 217 11.68 -5.91 -4.85
CA ASP A 217 12.26 -4.62 -5.17
C ASP A 217 13.44 -4.76 -6.13
N GLU A 218 13.55 -3.83 -7.06
CA GLU A 218 14.67 -3.66 -7.97
C GLU A 218 15.50 -2.43 -7.57
N ILE A 219 16.72 -2.66 -7.07
CA ILE A 219 17.68 -1.56 -6.88
C ILE A 219 18.52 -1.42 -8.15
N THR A 220 18.38 -0.26 -8.79
CA THR A 220 18.84 -0.05 -10.17
C THR A 220 20.30 0.42 -10.27
N ASP A 221 20.83 1.10 -9.24
CA ASP A 221 22.10 1.81 -9.30
C ASP A 221 23.07 1.53 -8.13
N PHE A 222 22.82 0.48 -7.34
CA PHE A 222 23.60 0.13 -6.14
C PHE A 222 25.13 0.17 -6.30
N VAL A 223 25.81 1.03 -5.55
CA VAL A 223 27.27 1.18 -5.55
C VAL A 223 27.92 0.40 -4.41
N VAL A 224 28.57 -0.72 -4.74
CA VAL A 224 29.33 -1.56 -3.79
C VAL A 224 30.34 -0.77 -2.98
N GLY A 225 30.39 -1.02 -1.67
CA GLY A 225 31.28 -0.36 -0.72
C GLY A 225 30.84 1.07 -0.34
N GLN A 226 29.85 1.62 -1.04
CA GLN A 226 29.26 2.92 -0.77
C GLN A 226 27.89 2.72 -0.13
N ASP A 227 26.95 2.15 -0.88
CA ASP A 227 25.57 1.97 -0.45
C ASP A 227 25.43 0.80 0.52
N LYS A 228 24.26 0.74 1.17
CA LYS A 228 23.96 -0.28 2.17
C LYS A 228 22.57 -0.86 1.98
N ILE A 229 22.50 -2.19 2.03
CA ILE A 229 21.26 -2.92 2.22
C ILE A 229 21.05 -3.08 3.72
N VAL A 230 19.98 -2.50 4.24
CA VAL A 230 19.63 -2.53 5.66
C VAL A 230 18.56 -3.59 5.86
N LEU A 231 18.88 -4.63 6.63
CA LEU A 231 17.98 -5.72 6.96
C LEU A 231 17.49 -5.54 8.40
N ASP A 232 16.19 -5.46 8.60
CA ASP A 232 15.61 -5.43 9.94
C ASP A 232 15.62 -6.81 10.58
N GLY A 233 16.20 -6.94 11.78
CA GLY A 233 16.38 -8.21 12.47
C GLY A 233 15.09 -8.79 13.05
N THR A 234 14.01 -8.01 13.12
CA THR A 234 12.68 -8.52 13.47
C THR A 234 12.00 -9.20 12.27
N THR A 235 12.37 -8.78 11.06
CA THR A 235 11.97 -9.40 9.78
C THR A 235 12.89 -10.58 9.43
N PHE A 236 14.20 -10.31 9.38
CA PHE A 236 15.25 -11.28 9.02
C PHE A 236 15.78 -12.01 10.26
N THR A 237 14.86 -12.62 11.03
CA THR A 237 15.12 -13.22 12.35
C THR A 237 16.14 -14.35 12.37
N ALA A 238 16.39 -15.01 11.23
CA ALA A 238 17.37 -16.08 11.13
C ALA A 238 18.82 -15.58 11.02
N ILE A 239 19.04 -14.27 10.79
CA ILE A 239 20.38 -13.70 10.73
C ILE A 239 20.94 -13.56 12.15
N ASN A 240 21.96 -14.37 12.45
CA ASN A 240 22.74 -14.26 13.68
C ASN A 240 23.96 -13.37 13.49
N SER A 241 24.60 -13.50 12.33
CA SER A 241 25.78 -12.73 11.94
C SER A 241 25.93 -12.74 10.43
N ILE A 242 25.85 -11.58 9.79
CA ILE A 242 25.97 -11.48 8.34
C ILE A 242 27.30 -12.04 7.81
N GLU A 243 28.39 -11.96 8.58
CA GLU A 243 29.70 -12.53 8.26
C GLU A 243 29.70 -14.05 8.02
N THR A 244 28.79 -14.78 8.68
CA THR A 244 28.66 -16.24 8.55
C THR A 244 27.43 -16.65 7.76
N ASP A 245 26.44 -15.76 7.71
CA ASP A 245 25.10 -16.06 7.24
C ASP A 245 24.86 -15.54 5.82
N PHE A 246 25.85 -14.85 5.22
CA PHE A 246 25.83 -14.40 3.82
C PHE A 246 26.64 -15.31 2.91
N ALA A 247 26.11 -15.62 1.73
CA ALA A 247 26.86 -16.30 0.67
C ALA A 247 26.56 -15.72 -0.72
N VAL A 248 27.59 -15.74 -1.57
CA VAL A 248 27.49 -15.40 -2.98
C VAL A 248 27.52 -16.68 -3.81
N VAL A 249 26.58 -16.85 -4.73
CA VAL A 249 26.46 -18.01 -5.61
C VAL A 249 26.42 -17.63 -7.08
N THR A 250 26.83 -18.56 -7.93
CA THR A 250 26.68 -18.48 -9.40
C THR A 250 25.66 -19.50 -9.93
N GLY A 251 25.01 -20.25 -9.05
CA GLY A 251 24.06 -21.32 -9.36
C GLY A 251 22.66 -20.99 -8.86
N ALA A 252 21.84 -22.00 -8.63
CA ALA A 252 20.55 -21.80 -7.97
C ALA A 252 20.75 -21.38 -6.51
N ALA A 253 20.13 -20.27 -6.10
CA ALA A 253 20.23 -19.74 -4.73
C ALA A 253 19.78 -20.76 -3.67
N ALA A 254 18.75 -21.54 -4.01
CA ALA A 254 18.20 -22.65 -3.21
C ALA A 254 19.20 -23.76 -2.84
N THR A 255 20.42 -23.77 -3.39
CA THR A 255 21.43 -24.80 -3.04
C THR A 255 22.38 -24.38 -1.92
N SER A 256 22.32 -23.12 -1.47
CA SER A 256 23.12 -22.61 -0.36
C SER A 256 22.44 -22.90 0.99
N ASP A 257 23.23 -23.11 2.04
CA ASP A 257 22.75 -23.18 3.43
C ASP A 257 22.80 -21.81 4.16
N ALA A 258 23.38 -20.78 3.53
CA ALA A 258 23.42 -19.43 4.06
C ALA A 258 22.02 -18.81 4.19
N VAL A 259 21.85 -17.88 5.13
CA VAL A 259 20.59 -17.19 5.43
C VAL A 259 20.30 -16.10 4.40
N ILE A 260 21.33 -15.38 3.96
CA ILE A 260 21.22 -14.40 2.87
C ILE A 260 22.07 -14.90 1.71
N VAL A 261 21.46 -14.99 0.55
CA VAL A 261 22.11 -15.50 -0.66
C VAL A 261 22.03 -14.45 -1.76
N TYR A 262 23.17 -14.07 -2.31
CA TYR A 262 23.25 -13.22 -3.50
C TYR A 262 23.63 -14.05 -4.73
N ASN A 263 22.82 -13.99 -5.78
CA ASN A 263 23.10 -14.66 -7.05
C ASN A 263 23.66 -13.67 -8.08
N VAL A 264 24.96 -13.75 -8.36
CA VAL A 264 25.66 -12.80 -9.24
C VAL A 264 25.22 -12.86 -10.69
N ASN A 265 24.57 -13.94 -11.14
CA ASN A 265 24.16 -14.08 -12.54
C ASN A 265 22.88 -13.32 -12.87
N ASN A 266 22.01 -13.11 -11.88
CA ASN A 266 20.72 -12.46 -12.06
C ASN A 266 20.47 -11.30 -11.08
N GLY A 267 21.42 -10.99 -10.20
CA GLY A 267 21.32 -9.91 -9.22
C GLY A 267 20.38 -10.21 -8.06
N GLY A 268 19.80 -11.41 -7.96
CA GLY A 268 18.79 -11.70 -6.95
C GLY A 268 19.37 -11.84 -5.54
N LEU A 269 18.68 -11.25 -4.57
CA LEU A 269 18.87 -11.42 -3.13
C LEU A 269 17.75 -12.29 -2.56
N PHE A 270 18.15 -13.31 -1.82
CA PHE A 270 17.24 -14.32 -1.29
C PHE A 270 17.44 -14.45 0.22
N TYR A 271 16.33 -14.66 0.93
CA TYR A 271 16.31 -14.95 2.35
C TYR A 271 15.98 -16.42 2.61
N ASN A 272 16.73 -17.05 3.50
CA ASN A 272 16.62 -18.43 3.90
C ASN A 272 16.46 -18.52 5.42
N PRO A 273 15.23 -18.43 5.93
CA PRO A 273 15.01 -18.50 7.37
C PRO A 273 15.40 -19.87 7.97
N ASN A 274 15.47 -20.92 7.16
CA ASN A 274 15.63 -22.29 7.63
C ASN A 274 17.07 -22.82 7.57
N GLY A 275 18.01 -22.07 6.99
CA GLY A 275 19.40 -22.52 6.78
C GLY A 275 19.52 -23.83 5.99
N SER A 276 18.50 -24.19 5.19
CA SER A 276 18.36 -25.54 4.62
C SER A 276 18.98 -25.64 3.23
N ALA A 277 19.87 -26.63 3.02
CA ALA A 277 20.45 -26.94 1.70
C ALA A 277 19.43 -27.48 0.68
N ASN A 278 18.19 -27.75 1.09
CA ASN A 278 17.08 -28.06 0.18
C ASN A 278 16.41 -26.80 -0.39
N GLY A 279 16.84 -25.61 0.06
CA GLY A 279 16.43 -24.32 -0.48
C GLY A 279 15.15 -23.73 0.09
N PHE A 280 14.71 -22.65 -0.57
CA PHE A 280 13.59 -21.77 -0.16
C PHE A 280 12.49 -21.72 -1.23
N GLY A 281 12.70 -22.42 -2.36
CA GLY A 281 11.91 -22.22 -3.58
C GLY A 281 12.19 -20.87 -4.26
N ASP A 282 11.36 -20.51 -5.24
CA ASP A 282 11.46 -19.23 -5.95
C ASP A 282 10.91 -18.04 -5.11
N GLY A 283 10.10 -18.30 -4.07
CA GLY A 283 9.36 -17.29 -3.31
C GLY A 283 10.08 -16.66 -2.11
N ALA A 284 11.40 -16.74 -2.04
CA ALA A 284 12.17 -16.09 -0.97
C ALA A 284 13.10 -14.98 -1.48
N ARG A 285 12.94 -14.60 -2.75
CA ARG A 285 13.62 -13.45 -3.33
C ARG A 285 12.93 -12.19 -2.81
N PHE A 286 13.69 -11.27 -2.25
CA PHE A 286 13.15 -10.02 -1.70
C PHE A 286 13.69 -8.78 -2.41
N ALA A 287 14.78 -8.91 -3.17
CA ALA A 287 15.30 -7.83 -3.96
C ALA A 287 16.13 -8.33 -5.15
N THR A 288 16.35 -7.45 -6.12
CA THR A 288 17.24 -7.65 -7.26
C THR A 288 18.14 -6.43 -7.45
N LEU A 289 19.44 -6.65 -7.71
CA LEU A 289 20.38 -5.61 -8.13
C LEU A 289 20.61 -5.69 -9.64
N SER A 290 20.08 -4.73 -10.39
CA SER A 290 20.08 -4.79 -11.86
C SER A 290 21.36 -4.32 -12.53
N ASN A 291 22.27 -3.69 -11.77
CA ASN A 291 23.54 -3.19 -12.30
C ASN A 291 24.68 -4.23 -12.26
N GLY A 292 24.42 -5.46 -11.80
CA GLY A 292 25.43 -6.52 -11.72
C GLY A 292 26.51 -6.26 -10.66
N ALA A 293 26.15 -5.56 -9.58
CA ALA A 293 26.99 -5.36 -8.40
C ALA A 293 27.57 -6.68 -7.85
N LEU A 294 28.73 -6.63 -7.21
CA LEU A 294 29.32 -7.78 -6.52
C LEU A 294 29.33 -7.49 -5.03
N LEU A 295 28.30 -7.98 -4.34
CA LEU A 295 28.12 -7.69 -2.91
C LEU A 295 29.17 -8.38 -2.03
N GLU A 296 29.59 -7.63 -1.02
CA GLU A 296 30.42 -8.09 0.08
C GLU A 296 29.66 -7.95 1.41
N VAL A 297 30.18 -8.55 2.48
CA VAL A 297 29.54 -8.50 3.81
C VAL A 297 29.36 -7.05 4.29
N ASP A 298 30.32 -6.17 3.99
CA ASP A 298 30.30 -4.76 4.37
C ASP A 298 29.18 -3.96 3.69
N ASP A 299 28.51 -4.49 2.67
CA ASP A 299 27.37 -3.87 2.00
C ASP A 299 26.06 -4.01 2.78
N PHE A 300 26.06 -4.81 3.85
CA PHE A 300 24.87 -5.06 4.66
C PHE A 300 24.95 -4.38 6.03
N ILE A 301 23.80 -3.93 6.52
CA ILE A 301 23.60 -3.50 7.90
C ILE A 301 22.42 -4.29 8.45
N VAL A 302 22.64 -5.07 9.51
CA VAL A 302 21.54 -5.70 10.23
C VAL A 302 21.20 -4.85 11.45
N ARG A 303 19.94 -4.43 11.57
CA ARG A 303 19.42 -3.69 12.75
C ARG A 303 18.54 -4.62 13.57
N GLY A 304 18.25 -4.27 14.81
CA GLY A 304 17.36 -5.06 15.68
C GLY A 304 16.55 -4.16 16.59
#